data_AF-A0A142VAE5-F1
#
_entry.id   AF-A0A142VAE5-F1
#
_cell.length_a   1.000
_cell.length_b   1.000
_cell.length_c   1.000
_cell.angle_alpha   90.00
_cell.angle_beta   90.00
_cell.angle_gamma   90.00
#
_symmetry.space_group_name_H-M   'P 1'
#
loop_
_entity.id
_entity.type
_entity.pdbx_description
1 polymer ?
#
loop_
_entity_poly.entity_id
_entity_poly.type
_entity_poly.pdbx_seq_one_letter_code
_entity_poly.pdbx_strand_id
1 'polypeptide(L)' 'MTHSNSGKNPAACPYCDITTETEARMPFCKACKLSLFYCPACGGLFGRGESCCPHCQAEITVQKEK' A
#
# COMPACT_ATOMS: atom_id res chain seq x y z
N MET A 1 10.21 -14.16 -26.67
CA MET A 1 9.43 -14.00 -25.43
C MET A 1 10.18 -13.06 -24.50
N THR A 2 9.98 -11.75 -24.60
CA THR A 2 10.54 -10.79 -23.63
C THR A 2 9.60 -10.73 -22.44
N HIS A 3 9.91 -11.49 -21.38
CA HIS A 3 9.33 -11.24 -20.06
C HIS A 3 9.91 -9.92 -19.53
N SER A 4 9.40 -8.81 -20.04
CA SER A 4 9.61 -7.49 -19.45
C SER A 4 8.82 -7.45 -18.14
N ASN A 5 9.44 -7.94 -17.08
CA ASN A 5 9.03 -7.70 -15.71
C ASN A 5 9.33 -6.23 -15.39
N SER A 6 8.54 -5.31 -15.94
CA SER A 6 8.74 -3.87 -15.79
C SER A 6 7.39 -3.22 -15.55
N GLY A 7 7.03 -3.16 -14.27
CA GLY A 7 5.81 -2.49 -13.83
C GLY A 7 5.00 -3.29 -12.83
N LYS A 8 5.61 -3.79 -11.74
CA LYS A 8 4.84 -3.88 -10.50
C LYS A 8 4.50 -2.45 -10.14
N ASN A 9 3.34 -2.00 -10.59
CA ASN A 9 2.82 -0.69 -10.30
C ASN A 9 2.75 -0.62 -8.76
N PRO A 10 3.58 0.18 -8.07
CA PRO A 10 3.56 0.24 -6.61
C PRO A 10 2.19 0.71 -6.09
N ALA A 11 1.37 1.24 -7.01
CA ALA A 11 -0.02 1.61 -6.90
C ALA A 11 -1.03 0.47 -6.76
N ALA A 12 -0.70 -0.81 -6.88
CA ALA A 12 -1.74 -1.85 -6.85
C ALA A 12 -2.22 -2.16 -5.43
N CYS A 13 -3.53 -2.32 -5.25
CA CYS A 13 -4.12 -2.71 -3.98
C CYS A 13 -3.71 -4.15 -3.62
N PRO A 14 -3.14 -4.42 -2.44
CA PRO A 14 -2.70 -5.77 -2.06
C PRO A 14 -3.85 -6.76 -1.81
N TYR A 15 -5.10 -6.28 -1.77
CA TYR A 15 -6.27 -7.10 -1.48
C TYR A 15 -7.04 -7.53 -2.73
N CYS A 16 -6.96 -6.76 -3.80
CA CYS A 16 -7.75 -7.00 -5.02
C CYS A 16 -6.96 -6.77 -6.32
N ASP A 17 -5.67 -6.43 -6.22
CA ASP A 17 -4.76 -6.14 -7.32
C ASP A 17 -5.20 -5.01 -8.27
N ILE A 18 -6.23 -4.25 -7.89
CA ILE A 18 -6.73 -3.09 -8.65
C ILE A 18 -5.82 -1.88 -8.40
N THR A 19 -5.53 -1.14 -9.46
CA THR A 19 -4.78 0.12 -9.41
C THR A 19 -5.46 1.11 -8.45
N THR A 20 -4.68 1.62 -7.51
CA THR A 20 -5.08 2.62 -6.53
C THR A 20 -4.73 4.01 -7.04
N GLU A 21 -5.44 5.02 -6.55
CA GLU A 21 -5.17 6.40 -6.97
C GLU A 21 -3.90 6.90 -6.29
N THR A 22 -2.76 6.87 -7.00
CA THR A 22 -1.45 7.27 -6.46
C THR A 22 -1.13 8.76 -6.57
N GLU A 23 -1.95 9.53 -7.29
CA GLU A 23 -1.81 10.99 -7.39
C GLU A 23 -2.16 11.69 -6.07
N ALA A 24 -2.76 10.98 -5.10
CA ALA A 24 -3.04 11.50 -3.78
C ALA A 24 -1.89 11.19 -2.80
N ARG A 25 -1.66 12.09 -1.84
CA ARG A 25 -0.77 11.85 -0.67
C ARG A 25 -1.10 10.55 0.09
N MET A 26 -2.33 10.05 -0.05
CA MET A 26 -2.83 8.82 0.55
C MET A 26 -3.46 7.96 -0.54
N PRO A 27 -2.84 6.85 -0.98
CA PRO A 27 -3.45 5.98 -1.97
C PRO A 27 -4.76 5.40 -1.44
N PHE A 28 -5.78 5.34 -2.30
CA PHE A 28 -7.08 4.80 -1.95
C PHE A 28 -7.56 3.80 -3.00
N CYS A 29 -8.04 2.64 -2.54
CA CYS A 29 -8.65 1.65 -3.40
C CYS A 29 -10.16 1.90 -3.51
N LYS A 30 -10.64 2.33 -4.68
CA LYS A 30 -12.09 2.54 -4.93
C LYS A 30 -12.91 1.25 -4.87
N ALA A 31 -12.31 0.11 -5.22
CA ALA A 31 -13.00 -1.18 -5.23
C ALA A 31 -13.20 -1.74 -3.81
N CYS A 32 -12.14 -1.79 -3.01
CA CYS A 32 -12.21 -2.24 -1.62
C CYS A 32 -12.70 -1.15 -0.66
N LYS A 33 -12.76 0.10 -1.12
CA LYS A 33 -13.10 1.30 -0.33
C LYS A 33 -12.23 1.48 0.91
N LEU A 34 -10.95 1.15 0.81
CA LEU A 34 -9.98 1.25 1.90
C LEU A 34 -8.82 2.20 1.55
N SER A 35 -8.37 2.94 2.55
CA SER A 35 -7.18 3.79 2.46
C SER A 35 -5.93 2.95 2.63
N LEU A 36 -4.99 3.12 1.71
CA LEU A 36 -3.73 2.41 1.64
C LEU A 36 -2.58 3.34 2.00
N PHE A 37 -1.51 2.74 2.48
CA PHE A 37 -0.32 3.42 2.96
C PHE A 37 0.91 2.68 2.47
N TYR A 38 1.97 3.42 2.16
CA TYR A 38 3.28 2.85 1.89
C TYR A 38 3.99 2.58 3.21
N CYS A 39 4.47 1.36 3.38
CA CYS A 39 5.32 1.03 4.51
C CYS A 39 6.66 1.75 4.35
N PRO A 40 7.10 2.56 5.34
CA PRO A 40 8.38 3.26 5.25
C PRO A 40 9.58 2.31 5.30
N ALA A 41 9.42 1.10 5.82
CA ALA A 41 10.50 0.12 5.94
C ALA A 41 10.74 -0.69 4.66
N CYS A 42 9.67 -1.16 4.01
CA CYS A 42 9.78 -2.04 2.82
C CYS A 42 9.24 -1.43 1.52
N GLY A 43 8.54 -0.29 1.60
CA GLY A 43 7.85 0.30 0.46
C GLY A 43 6.57 -0.43 0.03
N GLY A 44 6.16 -1.48 0.75
CA GLY A 44 4.95 -2.24 0.45
C GLY A 44 3.67 -1.48 0.77
N LEU A 45 2.65 -1.61 -0.08
CA LEU A 45 1.33 -1.02 0.12
C LEU A 45 0.49 -1.88 1.08
N PHE A 46 -0.18 -1.28 2.05
CA PHE A 46 -1.05 -1.99 3.01
C PHE A 46 -2.17 -1.07 3.53
N GLY A 47 -3.23 -1.67 4.11
CA GLY A 47 -4.42 -0.94 4.58
C GLY A 47 -4.20 -0.19 5.90
N ARG A 48 -4.86 0.97 6.04
CA ARG A 48 -4.93 1.71 7.30
C ARG A 48 -5.81 0.95 8.29
N GLY A 49 -5.21 0.43 9.36
CA GLY A 49 -5.91 -0.34 10.39
C GLY A 49 -5.00 -1.36 11.07
N GLU A 50 -3.94 -1.78 10.37
CA GLU A 50 -2.93 -2.66 10.93
C GLU A 50 -1.87 -1.87 11.70
N SER A 51 -1.54 -2.33 12.91
CA SER A 51 -0.44 -1.78 13.72
C SER A 51 0.94 -2.15 13.17
N CYS A 52 1.02 -3.19 12.34
CA CYS A 52 2.27 -3.69 11.76
C CYS A 52 2.10 -3.94 10.26
N CYS A 53 3.17 -3.75 9.49
CA CYS A 53 3.18 -4.07 8.08
C CYS A 53 3.03 -5.58 7.87
N PRO A 54 2.05 -6.08 7.08
CA PRO A 54 1.94 -7.51 6.82
C PRO A 54 3.07 -8.05 5.92
N HIS A 55 3.79 -7.18 5.21
CA HIS A 55 4.87 -7.57 4.29
C HIS A 55 6.21 -7.78 5.00
N CYS A 56 6.54 -6.92 5.96
CA CYS A 56 7.85 -6.95 6.63
C CYS A 56 7.77 -6.94 8.16
N GLN A 57 6.57 -6.91 8.74
CA GLN A 57 6.33 -6.84 10.18
C GLN A 57 6.86 -5.57 10.87
N ALA A 58 7.26 -4.55 10.10
CA ALA A 58 7.63 -3.26 10.68
C ALA A 58 6.44 -2.62 11.38
N GLU A 59 6.67 -2.09 12.58
CA GLU A 59 5.66 -1.39 13.36
C GLU A 59 5.29 -0.08 12.67
N ILE A 60 4.01 0.07 12.31
CA ILE A 60 3.49 1.28 11.69
C ILE A 60 3.11 2.20 12.85
N THR A 61 4.02 3.05 13.27
CA THR A 61 3.70 4.12 14.22
C THR A 61 2.83 5.15 13.51
N VAL A 62 1.53 4.85 13.37
CA VAL A 62 0.53 5.87 13.06
C VAL A 62 0.57 6.81 14.25
N GLN A 63 1.28 7.93 14.11
CA GLN A 63 1.41 8.95 15.14
C GLN A 63 -0.01 9.32 15.59
N LYS A 64 -0.46 8.75 16.72
CA LYS A 64 -1.57 9.30 17.49
C LYS A 64 -1.00 10.57 18.12
N GLU A 65 -1.18 11.70 17.44
CA GLU A 65 -1.05 12.98 18.13
C GLU A 65 -2.02 12.99 19.31
N LYS A 66 -1.48 13.44 20.43
CA LYS A 66 -1.85 13.21 21.82
C LYS A 66 -3.11 13.95 22.25
#